data_AF-A0A3A8NQ14-F1
#
_entry.id   AF-A0A3A8NQ14-F1
#
_cell.length_a   1.000
_cell.length_b   1.000
_cell.length_c   1.000
_cell.angle_alpha   90.00
_cell.angle_beta   90.00
_cell.angle_gamma   90.00
#
_symmetry.space_group_name_H-M   'P 1'
#
loop_
_entity.id
_entity.type
_entity.pdbx_description
1 polymer ?
#
loop_
_entity_poly.entity_id
_entity_poly.type
_entity_poly.pdbx_seq_one_letter_code
_entity_poly.pdbx_strand_id
1 'polypeptide(L)'
;MKKRLGDILLARGVVDSMQLQSALAYQRKWGVALGQVVVDQRFCTAEAVLSALAAQSGVGSVDLDAQPLDASLAKWIPCKVAEAHRVVPLRLEGQGLRDTALVVAIAAPASLAALDVVKSVSGKARVVPLLATDAALNRAIGRLYRGEPATPQRRPGMEGFSLPEWDESLPLVTGTSLAELTTLEAPMEAPGEALPMLAPLEAVRVPVREARVAVQEQVLVYGWGAEAAAGLVKVLGAEGFTVKVASTGDVCAAVETQVVVAPLPAMEVLAQRLRAQVLVAGKVPERDLPRAQAVHARGFLAAPVDPDLLVRAVRRLSRASDEARLKHAS
;
A
#
# COMPACT_ATOMS: atom_id res chain seq x y z
N MET A 1 -30.17 -6.17 -22.86
CA MET A 1 -28.93 -6.92 -22.53
C MET A 1 -28.40 -6.41 -21.20
N LYS A 2 -28.12 -7.28 -20.21
CA LYS A 2 -27.43 -6.87 -18.97
C LYS A 2 -26.06 -6.31 -19.35
N LYS A 3 -25.74 -5.06 -18.99
CA LYS A 3 -24.41 -4.49 -19.18
C LYS A 3 -23.38 -5.37 -18.45
N ARG A 4 -22.25 -5.68 -19.09
CA ARG A 4 -21.21 -6.48 -18.43
C ARG A 4 -20.53 -5.63 -17.37
N LEU A 5 -20.03 -6.28 -16.32
CA LEU A 5 -19.38 -5.56 -15.21
C LEU A 5 -18.18 -4.75 -15.72
N GLY A 6 -17.39 -5.33 -16.64
CA GLY A 6 -16.27 -4.64 -17.29
C GLY A 6 -16.68 -3.36 -18.00
N ASP A 7 -17.78 -3.38 -18.76
CA ASP A 7 -18.28 -2.20 -19.48
C ASP A 7 -18.74 -1.11 -18.51
N ILE A 8 -19.34 -1.49 -17.37
CA ILE A 8 -19.77 -0.54 -16.33
C ILE A 8 -18.57 0.10 -15.64
N LEU A 9 -17.53 -0.69 -15.36
CA LEU A 9 -16.31 -0.19 -14.75
C LEU A 9 -15.53 0.75 -15.69
N LEU A 10 -15.47 0.43 -16.99
CA LEU A 10 -14.93 1.31 -18.03
C LEU A 10 -15.73 2.61 -18.17
N ALA A 11 -17.06 2.51 -18.27
CA ALA A 11 -17.93 3.67 -18.44
C ALA A 11 -17.86 4.66 -17.26
N ARG A 12 -17.47 4.18 -16.08
CA ARG A 12 -17.27 5.01 -14.88
C ARG A 12 -15.84 5.54 -14.74
N GLY A 13 -14.92 5.18 -15.66
CA GLY A 13 -13.52 5.58 -15.58
C GLY A 13 -12.75 4.96 -14.42
N VAL A 14 -13.25 3.87 -13.82
CA VAL A 14 -12.62 3.19 -12.68
C VAL A 14 -11.44 2.32 -13.15
N VAL A 15 -11.52 1.81 -14.38
CA VAL A 15 -10.47 1.05 -15.06
C VAL A 15 -10.38 1.50 -16.50
N ASP A 16 -9.18 1.43 -17.07
CA ASP A 16 -8.94 1.61 -18.50
C ASP A 16 -9.12 0.30 -19.30
N SER A 17 -9.31 0.43 -20.61
CA SER A 17 -9.42 -0.64 -21.59
C SER A 17 -8.28 -1.67 -21.48
N MET A 18 -7.04 -1.22 -21.31
CA MET A 18 -5.88 -2.09 -21.17
C MET A 18 -5.92 -2.88 -19.84
N GLN A 19 -6.29 -2.20 -18.75
CA GLN A 19 -6.43 -2.82 -17.43
C GLN A 19 -7.57 -3.86 -17.41
N LEU A 20 -8.70 -3.56 -18.05
CA LEU A 20 -9.81 -4.51 -18.18
C LEU A 20 -9.40 -5.74 -18.99
N GLN A 21 -8.66 -5.58 -20.09
CA GLN A 21 -8.17 -6.70 -20.89
C GLN A 21 -7.21 -7.59 -20.09
N SER A 22 -6.30 -7.00 -19.33
CA SER A 22 -5.41 -7.74 -18.41
C SER A 22 -6.21 -8.53 -17.37
N ALA A 23 -7.21 -7.90 -16.75
CA ALA A 23 -8.07 -8.54 -15.75
C ALA A 23 -8.89 -9.71 -16.35
N LEU A 24 -9.41 -9.54 -17.57
CA LEU A 24 -10.13 -10.61 -18.28
C LEU A 24 -9.21 -11.78 -18.66
N ALA A 25 -7.97 -11.52 -19.07
CA ALA A 25 -6.98 -12.56 -19.34
C ALA A 25 -6.65 -13.35 -18.08
N TYR A 26 -6.49 -12.67 -16.94
CA TYR A 26 -6.26 -13.30 -15.65
C TYR A 26 -7.47 -14.14 -15.20
N GLN A 27 -8.69 -13.61 -15.31
CA GLN A 27 -9.93 -14.36 -15.05
C GLN A 27 -10.00 -15.64 -15.89
N ARG A 28 -9.69 -15.57 -17.19
CA ARG A 28 -9.71 -16.74 -18.08
C ARG A 28 -8.67 -17.80 -17.70
N LYS A 29 -7.51 -17.37 -17.23
CA LYS A 29 -6.41 -18.26 -16.83
C LYS A 29 -6.69 -18.98 -15.51
N TRP A 30 -7.30 -18.29 -14.55
CA TRP A 30 -7.45 -18.78 -13.17
C TRP A 30 -8.88 -19.10 -12.74
N GLY A 31 -9.89 -18.77 -13.56
CA GLY A 31 -11.31 -19.02 -13.24
C GLY A 31 -11.87 -18.11 -12.13
N VAL A 32 -11.17 -17.03 -11.77
CA VAL A 32 -11.57 -16.13 -10.67
C VAL A 32 -12.58 -15.08 -11.14
N ALA A 33 -13.43 -14.59 -10.23
CA ALA A 33 -14.39 -13.53 -10.53
C ALA A 33 -13.68 -12.22 -10.94
N LEU A 34 -14.14 -11.58 -12.02
CA LEU A 34 -13.54 -10.35 -12.54
C LEU A 34 -13.42 -9.25 -11.48
N GLY A 35 -14.46 -9.03 -10.66
CA GLY A 35 -14.44 -8.02 -9.61
C GLY A 35 -13.29 -8.21 -8.60
N GLN A 36 -13.01 -9.46 -8.23
CA GLN A 36 -11.92 -9.79 -7.31
C GLN A 36 -10.56 -9.57 -7.96
N VAL A 37 -10.40 -9.98 -9.22
CA VAL A 37 -9.17 -9.77 -9.99
C VAL A 37 -8.79 -8.28 -10.10
N VAL A 38 -9.78 -7.41 -10.33
CA VAL A 38 -9.53 -5.96 -10.49
C VAL A 38 -9.14 -5.32 -9.15
N VAL A 39 -9.68 -5.81 -8.03
CA VAL A 39 -9.27 -5.39 -6.67
C VAL A 39 -7.89 -5.94 -6.32
N ASP A 40 -7.62 -7.21 -6.60
CA ASP A 40 -6.33 -7.87 -6.31
C ASP A 40 -5.17 -7.24 -7.09
N GLN A 41 -5.42 -6.83 -8.34
CA GLN A 41 -4.45 -6.09 -9.15
C GLN A 41 -4.37 -4.59 -8.77
N ARG A 42 -5.10 -4.16 -7.72
CA ARG A 42 -5.19 -2.77 -7.25
C ARG A 42 -5.61 -1.76 -8.34
N PHE A 43 -6.34 -2.21 -9.35
CA PHE A 43 -6.87 -1.32 -10.38
C PHE A 43 -8.07 -0.52 -9.86
N CYS A 44 -8.82 -1.06 -8.90
CA CYS A 44 -9.94 -0.37 -8.27
C CYS A 44 -10.15 -0.78 -6.81
N THR A 45 -10.91 0.01 -6.07
CA THR A 45 -11.33 -0.32 -4.71
C THR A 45 -12.52 -1.28 -4.69
N ALA A 46 -12.67 -2.05 -3.60
CA ALA A 46 -13.81 -2.95 -3.42
C ALA A 46 -15.16 -2.21 -3.47
N GLU A 47 -15.19 -0.95 -3.00
CA GLU A 47 -16.37 -0.07 -3.06
C GLU A 47 -16.76 0.30 -4.48
N ALA A 48 -15.78 0.58 -5.35
CA ALA A 48 -16.03 0.89 -6.76
C ALA A 48 -16.62 -0.33 -7.49
N VAL A 49 -16.11 -1.53 -7.20
CA VAL A 49 -16.68 -2.79 -7.72
C VAL A 49 -18.10 -3.01 -7.20
N LEU A 50 -18.33 -2.81 -5.90
CA LEU A 50 -19.65 -2.95 -5.29
C LEU A 50 -20.67 -2.02 -5.95
N SER A 51 -20.31 -0.75 -6.15
CA SER A 51 -21.15 0.24 -6.80
C SER A 51 -21.43 -0.11 -8.27
N ALA A 52 -20.48 -0.72 -8.97
CA ALA A 52 -20.67 -1.19 -10.34
C ALA A 52 -21.60 -2.42 -10.39
N LEU A 53 -21.44 -3.36 -9.46
CA LEU A 53 -22.32 -4.52 -9.30
C LEU A 53 -23.75 -4.13 -8.91
N ALA A 54 -23.90 -3.10 -8.09
CA ALA A 54 -25.19 -2.48 -7.75
C ALA A 54 -25.90 -1.96 -9.01
N ALA A 55 -25.19 -1.16 -9.84
CA ALA A 55 -25.76 -0.68 -11.09
C ALA A 55 -26.04 -1.80 -12.12
N GLN A 56 -25.25 -2.88 -12.10
CA GLN A 56 -25.49 -4.02 -12.97
C GLN A 56 -26.76 -4.79 -12.59
N SER A 57 -26.97 -4.98 -11.29
CA SER A 57 -28.06 -5.80 -10.74
C SER A 57 -29.35 -5.00 -10.49
N GLY A 58 -29.27 -3.68 -10.46
CA GLY A 58 -30.38 -2.80 -10.06
C GLY A 58 -30.64 -2.84 -8.55
N VAL A 59 -29.71 -3.39 -7.77
CA VAL A 59 -29.80 -3.51 -6.31
C VAL A 59 -28.94 -2.42 -5.67
N GLY A 60 -29.45 -1.71 -4.66
CA GLY A 60 -28.68 -0.68 -3.95
C GLY A 60 -27.47 -1.25 -3.21
N SER A 61 -26.41 -0.45 -3.04
CA SER A 61 -25.29 -0.78 -2.16
C SER A 61 -25.46 -0.10 -0.80
N VAL A 62 -24.98 -0.74 0.27
CA VAL A 62 -25.03 -0.20 1.63
C VAL A 62 -23.68 -0.38 2.32
N ASP A 63 -23.30 0.63 3.11
CA ASP A 63 -22.16 0.52 4.02
C ASP A 63 -22.65 0.05 5.40
N LEU A 64 -22.19 -1.13 5.80
CA LEU A 64 -22.56 -1.77 7.07
C LEU A 64 -21.77 -1.22 8.26
N ASP A 65 -20.66 -0.53 8.03
CA ASP A 65 -19.87 0.03 9.11
C ASP A 65 -20.48 1.33 9.66
N ALA A 66 -21.19 2.08 8.82
CA ALA A 66 -21.79 3.36 9.16
C ALA A 66 -23.18 3.25 9.82
N GLN A 67 -23.86 2.10 9.70
CA GLN A 67 -25.23 1.93 10.19
C GLN A 67 -25.28 1.12 11.49
N PRO A 68 -26.05 1.53 12.52
CA PRO A 68 -26.27 0.69 13.69
C PRO A 68 -27.07 -0.56 13.30
N LEU A 69 -26.62 -1.72 13.79
CA LEU A 69 -27.27 -3.02 13.60
C LEU A 69 -28.13 -3.34 14.83
N ASP A 70 -29.40 -3.66 14.62
CA ASP A 70 -30.31 -4.05 15.69
C ASP A 70 -30.17 -5.56 16.00
N ALA A 71 -29.68 -5.87 17.20
CA ALA A 71 -29.54 -7.24 17.70
C ALA A 71 -30.85 -8.04 17.70
N SER A 72 -32.00 -7.38 17.75
CA SER A 72 -33.32 -8.01 17.67
C SER A 72 -33.53 -8.75 16.34
N LEU A 73 -32.81 -8.35 15.28
CA LEU A 73 -32.90 -8.96 13.96
C LEU A 73 -32.20 -10.32 13.87
N ALA A 74 -31.26 -10.61 14.77
CA ALA A 74 -30.58 -11.91 14.86
C ALA A 74 -31.54 -13.08 15.17
N LYS A 75 -32.76 -12.79 15.66
CA LYS A 75 -33.81 -13.80 15.88
C LYS A 75 -34.38 -14.35 14.57
N TRP A 76 -34.35 -13.57 13.48
CA TRP A 76 -34.95 -13.94 12.20
C TRP A 76 -34.00 -14.70 11.30
N ILE A 77 -32.69 -14.48 11.45
CA ILE A 77 -31.65 -15.18 10.68
C ILE A 77 -30.67 -15.77 11.70
N PRO A 78 -30.58 -17.10 11.84
CA PRO A 78 -29.59 -17.73 12.69
C PRO A 78 -28.16 -17.46 12.20
N CYS A 79 -27.20 -17.38 13.12
CA CYS A 79 -25.78 -17.13 12.82
C CYS A 79 -25.23 -18.07 11.72
N LYS A 80 -25.56 -19.36 11.79
CA LYS A 80 -25.12 -20.36 10.79
C LYS A 80 -25.56 -20.01 9.37
N VAL A 81 -26.78 -19.49 9.21
CA VAL A 81 -27.32 -19.10 7.90
C VAL A 81 -26.66 -17.80 7.44
N ALA A 82 -26.49 -16.84 8.35
CA ALA A 82 -25.81 -15.58 8.07
C ALA A 82 -24.35 -15.80 7.60
N GLU A 83 -23.60 -16.69 8.27
CA GLU A 83 -22.22 -17.04 7.90
C GLU A 83 -22.15 -17.85 6.61
N ALA A 84 -23.00 -18.88 6.44
CA ALA A 84 -22.97 -19.76 5.28
C ALA A 84 -23.37 -19.04 3.99
N HIS A 85 -24.38 -18.17 4.05
CA HIS A 85 -24.90 -17.44 2.89
C HIS A 85 -24.38 -16.00 2.79
N ARG A 86 -23.52 -15.57 3.71
CA ARG A 86 -22.99 -14.19 3.78
C ARG A 86 -24.11 -13.14 3.73
N VAL A 87 -25.06 -13.26 4.65
CA VAL A 87 -26.24 -12.38 4.74
C VAL A 87 -26.33 -11.75 6.11
N VAL A 88 -26.62 -10.45 6.16
CA VAL A 88 -26.85 -9.70 7.41
C VAL A 88 -28.19 -8.99 7.36
N PRO A 89 -29.10 -9.22 8.33
CA PRO A 89 -30.34 -8.44 8.41
C PRO A 89 -30.04 -7.03 8.94
N LEU A 90 -30.61 -6.01 8.28
CA LEU A 90 -30.35 -4.61 8.62
C LEU A 90 -31.50 -3.95 9.35
N ARG A 91 -32.72 -4.13 8.83
CA ARG A 91 -33.95 -3.53 9.37
C ARG A 91 -35.19 -4.17 8.80
N LEU A 92 -36.29 -3.93 9.47
CA LEU A 92 -37.64 -4.25 9.01
C LEU A 92 -38.31 -2.94 8.57
N GLU A 93 -38.80 -2.88 7.33
CA GLU A 93 -39.53 -1.74 6.79
C GLU A 93 -40.96 -2.15 6.44
N GLY A 94 -41.96 -1.41 6.92
CA GLY A 94 -43.37 -1.64 6.58
C GLY A 94 -44.33 -1.30 7.71
N GLN A 95 -45.56 -0.93 7.35
CA GLN A 95 -46.62 -0.64 8.32
C GLN A 95 -47.61 -1.82 8.35
N GLY A 96 -47.38 -2.76 9.27
CA GLY A 96 -48.27 -3.89 9.52
C GLY A 96 -47.60 -5.27 9.45
N LEU A 97 -48.17 -6.23 10.18
CA LEU A 97 -47.62 -7.58 10.39
C LEU A 97 -47.51 -8.42 9.09
N ARG A 98 -48.28 -8.07 8.05
CA ARG A 98 -48.34 -8.76 6.74
C ARG A 98 -47.54 -8.08 5.62
N ASP A 99 -47.16 -6.81 5.79
CA ASP A 99 -46.39 -6.02 4.79
C ASP A 99 -44.99 -5.63 5.30
N THR A 100 -44.51 -6.27 6.36
CA THR A 100 -43.15 -6.03 6.85
C THR A 100 -42.11 -6.63 5.90
N ALA A 101 -41.38 -5.79 5.18
CA ALA A 101 -40.25 -6.17 4.35
C ALA A 101 -38.96 -6.25 5.18
N LEU A 102 -38.23 -7.36 5.07
CA LEU A 102 -36.91 -7.51 5.69
C LEU A 102 -35.85 -6.99 4.72
N VAL A 103 -35.15 -5.93 5.11
CA VAL A 103 -33.99 -5.41 4.40
C VAL A 103 -32.76 -6.20 4.83
N VAL A 104 -32.09 -6.83 3.88
CA VAL A 104 -30.91 -7.67 4.14
C VAL A 104 -29.73 -7.20 3.29
N ALA A 105 -28.54 -7.18 3.87
CA ALA A 105 -27.30 -7.06 3.12
C ALA A 105 -26.81 -8.44 2.70
N ILE A 106 -26.38 -8.56 1.45
CA ILE A 106 -25.85 -9.78 0.85
C ILE A 106 -24.52 -9.51 0.17
N ALA A 107 -23.68 -10.54 0.06
CA ALA A 107 -22.45 -10.47 -0.73
C ALA A 107 -22.75 -10.36 -2.24
N ALA A 108 -21.87 -9.66 -2.95
CA ALA A 108 -21.93 -9.57 -4.41
C ALA A 108 -21.03 -10.65 -5.05
N PRO A 109 -21.43 -11.34 -6.14
CA PRO A 109 -22.68 -11.19 -6.91
C PRO A 109 -23.86 -11.87 -6.21
N ALA A 110 -25.00 -11.16 -6.14
CA ALA A 110 -26.22 -11.62 -5.51
C ALA A 110 -26.65 -13.01 -6.04
N SER A 111 -26.43 -14.05 -5.25
CA SER A 111 -26.98 -15.36 -5.55
C SER A 111 -28.46 -15.33 -5.21
N LEU A 112 -29.33 -15.39 -6.22
CA LEU A 112 -30.79 -15.56 -6.03
C LEU A 112 -31.09 -16.68 -5.03
N ALA A 113 -30.27 -17.73 -5.02
CA ALA A 113 -30.39 -18.85 -4.08
C ALA A 113 -30.25 -18.43 -2.60
N ALA A 114 -29.40 -17.45 -2.29
CA ALA A 114 -29.27 -16.95 -0.91
C ALA A 114 -30.55 -16.22 -0.47
N LEU A 115 -31.22 -15.51 -1.38
CA LEU A 115 -32.48 -14.82 -1.07
C LEU A 115 -33.62 -15.79 -0.80
N ASP A 116 -33.69 -16.91 -1.51
CA ASP A 116 -34.74 -17.90 -1.30
C ASP A 116 -34.58 -18.62 0.04
N VAL A 117 -33.34 -18.94 0.44
CA VAL A 117 -33.05 -19.47 1.79
C VAL A 117 -33.42 -18.46 2.86
N VAL A 118 -33.04 -17.19 2.70
CA VAL A 118 -33.37 -16.14 3.66
C VAL A 118 -34.87 -15.91 3.79
N LYS A 119 -35.64 -15.96 2.69
CA LYS A 119 -37.11 -15.91 2.74
C LYS A 119 -37.70 -17.08 3.51
N SER A 120 -37.20 -18.29 3.25
CA SER A 120 -37.65 -19.51 3.93
C SER A 120 -37.37 -19.46 5.44
N VAL A 121 -36.15 -19.05 5.83
CA VAL A 121 -35.72 -18.98 7.23
C VAL A 121 -36.37 -17.83 7.99
N SER A 122 -36.49 -16.65 7.38
CA SER A 122 -37.08 -15.48 8.03
C SER A 122 -38.60 -15.52 8.11
N GLY A 123 -39.26 -16.37 7.31
CA GLY A 123 -40.73 -16.48 7.26
C GLY A 123 -41.43 -15.22 6.76
N LYS A 124 -40.71 -14.28 6.12
CA LYS A 124 -41.25 -13.00 5.64
C LYS A 124 -41.61 -13.06 4.16
N ALA A 125 -42.75 -12.46 3.80
CA ALA A 125 -43.26 -12.43 2.43
C ALA A 125 -42.41 -11.56 1.49
N ARG A 126 -41.70 -10.55 2.02
CA ARG A 126 -40.89 -9.62 1.22
C ARG A 126 -39.50 -9.45 1.83
N VAL A 127 -38.47 -9.68 1.01
CA VAL A 127 -37.06 -9.48 1.37
C VAL A 127 -36.44 -8.55 0.35
N VAL A 128 -35.88 -7.44 0.81
CA VAL A 128 -35.22 -6.43 -0.03
C VAL A 128 -33.71 -6.58 0.12
N PRO A 129 -32.98 -7.06 -0.91
CA PRO A 129 -31.54 -7.15 -0.86
C PRO A 129 -30.87 -5.79 -1.01
N LEU A 130 -29.77 -5.60 -0.31
CA LEU A 130 -28.77 -4.56 -0.53
C LEU A 130 -27.40 -5.24 -0.64
N LEU A 131 -26.53 -4.70 -1.48
CA LEU A 131 -25.19 -5.25 -1.67
C LEU A 131 -24.21 -4.63 -0.67
N ALA A 132 -23.37 -5.45 -0.05
CA ALA A 132 -22.26 -5.03 0.78
C ALA A 132 -20.98 -5.80 0.40
N THR A 133 -19.82 -5.29 0.82
CA THR A 133 -18.54 -5.99 0.62
C THR A 133 -18.42 -7.19 1.58
N ASP A 134 -17.71 -8.24 1.19
CA ASP A 134 -17.48 -9.42 2.03
C ASP A 134 -16.84 -9.07 3.37
N ALA A 135 -15.91 -8.13 3.36
CA ALA A 135 -15.24 -7.66 4.57
C ALA A 135 -16.23 -6.97 5.54
N ALA A 136 -17.12 -6.13 5.00
CA ALA A 136 -18.14 -5.46 5.80
C ALA A 136 -19.17 -6.45 6.37
N LEU A 137 -19.59 -7.44 5.56
CA LEU A 137 -20.51 -8.50 6.01
C LEU A 137 -19.89 -9.32 7.15
N ASN A 138 -18.63 -9.74 7.04
CA ASN A 138 -17.96 -10.50 8.10
C ASN A 138 -17.89 -9.73 9.41
N ARG A 139 -17.53 -8.44 9.36
CA ARG A 139 -17.55 -7.58 10.55
C ARG A 139 -18.96 -7.42 11.11
N ALA A 140 -19.95 -7.20 10.26
CA ALA A 140 -21.33 -7.03 10.67
C ALA A 140 -21.92 -8.32 11.31
N ILE A 141 -21.56 -9.50 10.81
CA ILE A 141 -21.90 -10.79 11.44
C ILE A 141 -21.21 -10.93 12.81
N GLY A 142 -19.92 -10.56 12.92
CA GLY A 142 -19.19 -10.55 14.19
C GLY A 142 -19.83 -9.64 15.24
N ARG A 143 -20.16 -8.40 14.87
CA ARG A 143 -20.91 -7.46 15.72
C ARG A 143 -22.31 -8.01 16.08
N LEU A 144 -22.97 -8.55 15.05
CA LEU A 144 -24.25 -9.26 15.02
C LEU A 144 -24.44 -10.27 16.16
N TYR A 145 -23.63 -11.33 16.05
CA TYR A 145 -23.83 -12.58 16.76
C TYR A 145 -22.78 -12.86 17.83
N ARG A 146 -21.60 -12.20 17.73
CA ARG A 146 -20.47 -12.41 18.66
C ARG A 146 -20.23 -11.21 19.57
N GLY A 147 -20.94 -10.09 19.36
CA GLY A 147 -20.78 -8.88 20.17
C GLY A 147 -19.40 -8.24 20.02
N GLU A 148 -18.71 -8.49 18.90
CA GLU A 148 -17.38 -7.91 18.65
C GLU A 148 -17.49 -6.38 18.56
N PRO A 149 -16.55 -5.63 19.17
CA PRO A 149 -16.58 -4.18 19.11
C PRO A 149 -16.47 -3.71 17.66
N ALA A 150 -17.14 -2.61 17.35
CA ALA A 150 -17.06 -2.02 16.02
C ALA A 150 -15.63 -1.54 15.76
N THR A 151 -14.83 -2.35 15.08
CA THR A 151 -13.50 -1.91 14.64
C THR A 151 -13.71 -0.77 13.65
N PRO A 152 -13.34 0.47 13.97
CA PRO A 152 -13.47 1.58 13.04
C PRO A 152 -12.62 1.27 11.80
N GLN A 153 -13.12 1.63 10.63
CA GLN A 153 -12.35 1.54 9.41
C GLN A 153 -11.02 2.27 9.62
N ARG A 154 -9.90 1.53 9.57
CA ARG A 154 -8.59 2.14 9.36
C ARG A 154 -8.68 2.86 8.03
N ARG A 155 -8.69 4.20 8.06
CA ARG A 155 -8.62 5.02 6.84
C ARG A 155 -7.44 4.50 6.01
N PRO A 156 -7.64 4.09 4.75
CA PRO A 156 -6.51 3.72 3.91
C PRO A 156 -5.61 4.96 3.77
N GLY A 157 -4.38 4.88 4.27
CA GLY A 157 -3.41 5.99 4.29
C GLY A 157 -2.92 6.44 5.67
N MET A 158 -3.49 5.96 6.78
CA MET A 158 -2.89 6.13 8.12
C MET A 158 -2.38 4.78 8.60
N GLU A 159 -1.14 4.43 8.22
CA GLU A 159 -0.38 3.43 8.96
C GLU A 159 -0.30 3.93 10.41
N GLY A 160 -0.75 3.10 11.35
CA GLY A 160 -0.62 3.43 12.76
C GLY A 160 0.86 3.59 13.07
N PHE A 161 1.26 4.79 13.45
CA PHE A 161 2.54 4.98 14.09
C PHE A 161 2.43 4.25 15.43
N SER A 162 3.04 3.07 15.52
CA SER A 162 3.32 2.50 16.84
C SER A 162 4.32 3.46 17.45
N LEU A 163 3.91 4.20 18.47
CA LEU A 163 4.88 4.88 19.31
C LEU A 163 5.86 3.80 19.78
N PRO A 164 7.18 4.03 19.69
CA PRO A 164 8.12 3.15 20.39
C PRO A 164 7.68 3.06 21.84
N GLU A 165 7.81 1.88 22.44
CA GLU A 165 7.56 1.71 23.88
C GLU A 165 8.30 2.81 24.62
N TRP A 166 7.61 3.50 25.53
CA TRP A 166 8.20 4.55 26.35
C TRP A 166 9.42 3.94 27.05
N ASP A 167 10.61 4.41 26.69
CA ASP A 167 11.83 4.03 27.39
C ASP A 167 11.88 4.81 28.70
N GLU A 168 11.73 4.11 29.83
CA GLU A 168 11.84 4.70 31.18
C GLU A 168 13.22 5.34 31.44
N SER A 169 14.22 5.10 30.58
CA SER A 169 15.54 5.72 30.66
C SER A 169 15.64 7.07 29.95
N LEU A 170 14.59 7.54 29.28
CA LEU A 170 14.54 8.92 28.77
C LEU A 170 14.54 9.90 29.95
N PRO A 171 15.52 10.82 30.04
CA PRO A 171 15.55 11.79 31.13
C PRO A 171 14.31 12.68 31.05
N LEU A 172 13.44 12.56 32.04
CA LEU A 172 12.27 13.41 32.20
C LEU A 172 12.76 14.83 32.53
N VAL A 173 12.83 15.70 31.52
CA VAL A 173 13.15 17.13 31.71
C VAL A 173 11.99 17.77 32.46
N THR A 174 12.03 17.68 33.78
CA THR A 174 11.09 18.30 34.71
C THR A 174 11.75 19.57 35.21
N GLY A 175 11.79 20.62 34.38
CA GLY A 175 12.49 21.82 34.85
C GLY A 175 12.54 23.07 33.99
N THR A 176 11.90 23.15 32.82
CA THR A 176 11.93 24.41 32.05
C THR A 176 10.53 24.82 31.62
N SER A 177 10.20 26.08 31.90
CA SER A 177 8.97 26.74 31.47
C SER A 177 8.84 26.66 29.95
N LEU A 178 7.61 26.53 29.44
CA LEU A 178 7.26 26.52 28.02
C LEU A 178 7.89 27.71 27.23
N ALA A 179 8.24 28.79 27.92
CA ALA A 179 8.87 29.98 27.36
C ALA A 179 10.32 29.77 26.89
N GLU A 180 11.07 28.81 27.44
CA GLU A 180 12.48 28.56 27.05
C GLU A 180 12.63 27.69 25.80
N LEU A 181 11.56 26.97 25.40
CA LEU A 181 11.54 26.16 24.17
C LEU A 181 11.25 26.98 22.91
N THR A 182 10.96 28.28 23.04
CA THR A 182 10.59 29.17 21.93
C THR A 182 11.57 30.32 21.71
N THR A 183 12.80 30.26 22.23
CA THR A 183 13.80 31.33 22.12
C THR A 183 14.37 31.47 20.70
N LEU A 184 13.53 31.90 19.75
CA LEU A 184 13.93 32.79 18.67
C LEU A 184 13.88 34.20 19.25
N GLU A 185 15.05 34.78 19.52
CA GLU A 185 15.15 36.20 19.82
C GLU A 185 14.71 37.00 18.58
N ALA A 186 13.58 37.68 18.67
CA ALA A 186 13.21 38.73 17.73
C ALA A 186 14.14 39.93 17.96
N PRO A 187 14.82 40.48 16.94
CA PRO A 187 15.64 41.66 17.13
C PRO A 187 14.72 42.87 17.38
N MET A 188 14.87 43.45 18.57
CA MET A 188 14.25 44.69 19.01
C MET A 188 14.89 45.86 18.24
N GLU A 189 14.07 46.62 17.52
CA GLU A 189 14.46 47.90 16.91
C GLU A 189 14.89 48.90 18.00
N ALA A 190 16.10 49.45 17.88
CA ALA A 190 16.49 50.69 18.54
C ALA A 190 16.57 51.82 17.50
N PRO A 191 16.04 53.02 17.80
CA PRO A 191 15.94 54.12 16.86
C PRO A 191 17.23 54.94 16.79
N GLY A 192 17.64 55.30 15.58
CA GLY A 192 18.58 56.39 15.32
C GLY A 192 19.88 55.94 14.70
N GLU A 193 19.92 55.89 13.36
CA GLU A 193 20.80 56.76 12.56
C GLU A 193 20.50 56.54 11.07
N ALA A 194 20.58 57.63 10.31
CA ALA A 194 20.03 57.80 8.98
C ALA A 194 20.51 56.74 7.96
N LEU A 195 19.58 56.23 7.17
CA LEU A 195 19.85 55.39 6.00
C LEU A 195 20.80 56.11 5.02
N PRO A 196 22.02 55.61 4.75
CA PRO A 196 22.77 56.04 3.59
C PRO A 196 22.27 55.28 2.36
N MET A 197 22.14 56.06 1.30
CA MET A 197 21.70 55.68 -0.03
C MET A 197 22.43 54.47 -0.64
N LEU A 198 21.67 53.70 -1.41
CA LEU A 198 22.11 52.61 -2.28
C LEU A 198 23.34 53.00 -3.13
N ALA A 199 24.44 52.27 -2.95
CA ALA A 199 25.48 52.12 -3.97
C ALA A 199 25.29 50.79 -4.71
N PRO A 200 25.69 50.68 -5.98
CA PRO A 200 25.31 49.57 -6.85
C PRO A 200 25.96 48.26 -6.41
N LEU A 201 25.21 47.16 -6.52
CA LEU A 201 25.68 45.79 -6.32
C LEU A 201 26.82 45.48 -7.31
N GLU A 202 28.07 45.65 -6.89
CA GLU A 202 29.16 44.91 -7.51
C GLU A 202 28.97 43.44 -7.17
N ALA A 203 28.76 42.64 -8.22
CA ALA A 203 28.63 41.19 -8.11
C ALA A 203 29.95 40.60 -7.63
N VAL A 204 30.11 40.50 -6.31
CA VAL A 204 31.11 39.66 -5.68
C VAL A 204 30.80 38.24 -6.13
N ARG A 205 31.54 37.76 -7.13
CA ARG A 205 31.65 36.34 -7.45
C ARG A 205 32.30 35.67 -6.25
N VAL A 206 31.46 35.21 -5.33
CA VAL A 206 31.87 34.24 -4.33
C VAL A 206 32.37 33.03 -5.13
N PRO A 207 33.64 32.60 -4.97
CA PRO A 207 34.07 31.36 -5.59
C PRO A 207 33.17 30.27 -5.03
N VAL A 208 32.37 29.66 -5.90
CA VAL A 208 31.68 28.42 -5.59
C VAL A 208 32.78 27.46 -5.21
N ARG A 209 32.93 27.27 -3.89
CA ARG A 209 33.83 26.28 -3.34
C ARG A 209 33.23 24.98 -3.78
N GLU A 210 33.72 24.42 -4.89
CA GLU A 210 33.44 23.06 -5.31
C GLU A 210 33.71 22.21 -4.10
N ALA A 211 32.63 21.82 -3.42
CA ALA A 211 32.67 20.87 -2.35
C ALA A 211 33.29 19.64 -3.01
N ARG A 212 34.53 19.34 -2.62
CA ARG A 212 35.22 18.11 -2.99
C ARG A 212 34.19 17.00 -2.79
N VAL A 213 33.75 16.43 -3.90
CA VAL A 213 32.71 15.41 -3.93
C VAL A 213 33.24 14.25 -3.12
N ALA A 214 32.81 14.16 -1.86
CA ALA A 214 32.88 12.91 -1.13
C ALA A 214 32.09 11.93 -2.00
N VAL A 215 32.76 10.89 -2.49
CA VAL A 215 32.15 9.83 -3.30
C VAL A 215 31.09 9.18 -2.41
N GLN A 216 29.87 9.70 -2.46
CA GLN A 216 28.74 9.13 -1.75
C GLN A 216 28.41 7.82 -2.44
N GLU A 217 28.53 6.72 -1.70
CA GLU A 217 28.25 5.37 -2.14
C GLU A 217 26.77 5.31 -2.61
N GLN A 218 26.57 5.41 -3.93
CA GLN A 218 25.23 5.49 -4.52
C GLN A 218 24.67 4.08 -4.73
N VAL A 219 23.53 3.81 -4.10
CA VAL A 219 22.81 2.54 -4.21
C VAL A 219 21.60 2.74 -5.12
N LEU A 220 21.48 1.90 -6.14
CA LEU A 220 20.40 1.93 -7.11
C LEU A 220 19.41 0.80 -6.81
N VAL A 221 18.15 1.12 -6.55
CA VAL A 221 17.10 0.12 -6.32
C VAL A 221 16.31 -0.05 -7.61
N TYR A 222 16.29 -1.25 -8.18
CA TYR A 222 15.66 -1.53 -9.47
C TYR A 222 14.69 -2.71 -9.41
N GLY A 223 13.54 -2.60 -10.09
CA GLY A 223 12.61 -3.71 -10.27
C GLY A 223 11.80 -4.12 -9.04
N TRP A 224 11.86 -3.34 -7.97
CA TRP A 224 11.01 -3.50 -6.79
C TRP A 224 9.68 -2.75 -6.97
N GLY A 225 8.59 -3.30 -6.44
CA GLY A 225 7.30 -2.58 -6.40
C GLY A 225 7.39 -1.31 -5.57
N ALA A 226 6.53 -0.31 -5.83
CA ALA A 226 6.64 1.03 -5.23
C ALA A 226 6.76 1.03 -3.69
N GLU A 227 5.98 0.20 -2.99
CA GLU A 227 6.05 0.05 -1.52
C GLU A 227 7.38 -0.56 -1.07
N ALA A 228 7.85 -1.60 -1.75
CA ALA A 228 9.10 -2.27 -1.42
C ALA A 228 10.33 -1.40 -1.74
N ALA A 229 10.30 -0.68 -2.86
CA ALA A 229 11.32 0.31 -3.21
C ALA A 229 11.39 1.44 -2.18
N ALA A 230 10.24 1.97 -1.74
CA ALA A 230 10.19 2.98 -0.69
C ALA A 230 10.75 2.46 0.65
N GLY A 231 10.43 1.21 1.02
CA GLY A 231 10.98 0.54 2.20
C GLY A 231 12.51 0.42 2.13
N LEU A 232 13.05 -0.03 1.00
CA LEU A 232 14.50 -0.15 0.79
C LEU A 232 15.20 1.21 0.83
N VAL A 233 14.62 2.24 0.22
CA VAL A 233 15.14 3.62 0.27
C VAL A 233 15.18 4.13 1.69
N LYS A 234 14.14 3.86 2.50
CA LYS A 234 14.08 4.27 3.90
C LYS A 234 15.12 3.55 4.77
N VAL A 235 15.24 2.23 4.62
CA VAL A 235 16.21 1.39 5.38
C VAL A 235 17.64 1.78 5.05
N LEU A 236 17.97 1.87 3.77
CA LEU A 236 19.33 2.23 3.35
C LEU A 236 19.64 3.71 3.59
N GLY A 237 18.64 4.59 3.46
CA GLY A 237 18.80 6.02 3.75
C GLY A 237 19.04 6.32 5.22
N ALA A 238 18.40 5.57 6.14
CA ALA A 238 18.64 5.67 7.57
C ALA A 238 20.10 5.34 7.97
N GLU A 239 20.76 4.47 7.18
CA GLU A 239 22.14 4.05 7.39
C GLU A 239 23.18 4.94 6.67
N GLY A 240 22.74 6.07 6.10
CA GLY A 240 23.60 7.07 5.46
C GLY A 240 23.92 6.83 3.98
N PHE A 241 23.28 5.85 3.32
CA PHE A 241 23.48 5.61 1.89
C PHE A 241 22.63 6.56 1.04
N THR A 242 23.20 7.02 -0.08
CA THR A 242 22.43 7.79 -1.06
C THR A 242 21.72 6.82 -2.00
N VAL A 243 20.42 6.59 -1.75
CA VAL A 243 19.64 5.59 -2.47
C VAL A 243 18.72 6.25 -3.50
N LYS A 244 18.78 5.78 -4.74
CA LYS A 244 17.92 6.23 -5.84
C LYS A 244 17.13 5.05 -6.40
N VAL A 245 15.82 5.23 -6.57
CA VAL A 245 15.01 4.28 -7.36
C VAL A 245 15.37 4.47 -8.83
N ALA A 246 15.95 3.43 -9.42
CA ALA A 246 16.51 3.47 -10.75
C ALA A 246 15.53 2.91 -11.78
N SER A 247 15.45 3.55 -12.95
CA SER A 247 14.78 2.99 -14.12
C SER A 247 15.72 2.06 -14.90
N THR A 248 15.21 1.31 -15.88
CA THR A 248 16.02 0.43 -16.73
C THR A 248 17.20 1.18 -17.38
N GLY A 249 17.00 2.44 -17.79
CA GLY A 249 18.06 3.28 -18.35
C GLY A 249 19.12 3.71 -17.33
N ASP A 250 18.72 4.03 -16.09
CA ASP A 250 19.66 4.38 -15.01
C ASP A 250 20.55 3.19 -14.64
N VAL A 251 20.00 1.97 -14.66
CA VAL A 251 20.74 0.75 -14.33
C VAL A 251 21.76 0.40 -15.42
N CYS A 252 21.39 0.53 -16.70
CA CYS A 252 22.32 0.32 -17.81
C CYS A 252 23.46 1.35 -17.83
N ALA A 253 23.20 2.59 -17.38
CA ALA A 253 24.21 3.64 -17.26
C ALA A 253 25.05 3.54 -15.98
N ALA A 254 24.74 2.58 -15.09
CA ALA A 254 25.38 2.47 -13.79
C ALA A 254 26.87 2.07 -13.90
N VAL A 255 27.69 2.72 -13.09
CA VAL A 255 29.14 2.52 -13.05
C VAL A 255 29.53 1.44 -12.04
N GLU A 256 30.74 0.89 -12.15
CA GLU A 256 31.27 -0.17 -11.26
C GLU A 256 31.25 0.18 -9.76
N THR A 257 31.17 1.47 -9.44
CA THR A 257 31.13 1.97 -8.06
C THR A 257 29.74 2.16 -7.48
N GLN A 258 28.71 1.87 -8.28
CA GLN A 258 27.34 1.86 -7.82
C GLN A 258 26.93 0.42 -7.51
N VAL A 259 26.13 0.26 -6.45
CA VAL A 259 25.56 -1.03 -6.08
C VAL A 259 24.10 -1.05 -6.53
N VAL A 260 23.74 -2.01 -7.37
CA VAL A 260 22.36 -2.20 -7.86
C VAL A 260 21.69 -3.29 -7.05
N VAL A 261 20.62 -2.97 -6.34
CA VAL A 261 19.79 -3.93 -5.59
C VAL A 261 18.53 -4.21 -6.39
N ALA A 262 18.37 -5.45 -6.85
CA ALA A 262 17.25 -5.84 -7.71
C ALA A 262 16.75 -7.25 -7.38
N PRO A 263 15.45 -7.55 -7.56
CA PRO A 263 14.97 -8.91 -7.43
C PRO A 263 15.40 -9.74 -8.65
N LEU A 264 15.62 -11.03 -8.45
CA LEU A 264 16.11 -11.94 -9.51
C LEU A 264 15.31 -11.84 -10.82
N PRO A 265 13.96 -11.82 -10.82
CA PRO A 265 13.18 -11.72 -12.06
C PRO A 265 13.46 -10.43 -12.85
N ALA A 266 13.73 -9.31 -12.17
CA ALA A 266 14.02 -8.05 -12.85
C ALA A 266 15.38 -8.07 -13.56
N MET A 267 16.37 -8.73 -12.94
CA MET A 267 17.68 -8.93 -13.53
C MET A 267 17.67 -9.93 -14.69
N GLU A 268 16.85 -10.98 -14.60
CA GLU A 268 16.67 -11.93 -15.69
C GLU A 268 16.00 -11.31 -16.92
N VAL A 269 15.04 -10.39 -16.73
CA VAL A 269 14.42 -9.65 -17.84
C VAL A 269 15.40 -8.69 -18.48
N LEU A 270 16.29 -8.08 -17.69
CA LEU A 270 17.31 -7.18 -18.23
C LEU A 270 18.30 -7.94 -19.12
N ALA A 271 18.66 -9.18 -18.74
CA ALA A 271 19.53 -10.11 -19.50
C ALA A 271 20.82 -9.47 -20.06
N GLN A 272 21.31 -8.39 -19.44
CA GLN A 272 22.50 -7.65 -19.86
C GLN A 272 23.55 -7.64 -18.77
N ARG A 273 24.82 -7.65 -19.20
CA ARG A 273 25.96 -7.58 -18.30
C ARG A 273 26.15 -6.15 -17.84
N LEU A 274 25.76 -5.88 -16.60
CA LEU A 274 25.97 -4.58 -15.96
C LEU A 274 27.42 -4.42 -15.52
N ARG A 275 27.90 -3.17 -15.61
CA ARG A 275 29.20 -2.79 -15.05
C ARG A 275 29.11 -2.58 -13.54
N ALA A 276 27.97 -2.14 -13.03
CA ALA A 276 27.72 -1.99 -11.60
C ALA A 276 27.72 -3.31 -10.81
N GLN A 277 27.96 -3.23 -9.51
CA GLN A 277 27.90 -4.39 -8.62
C GLN A 277 26.45 -4.76 -8.33
N VAL A 278 26.01 -5.94 -8.75
CA VAL A 278 24.62 -6.37 -8.61
C VAL A 278 24.41 -7.22 -7.37
N LEU A 279 23.47 -6.82 -6.53
CA LEU A 279 22.96 -7.56 -5.37
C LEU A 279 21.54 -8.04 -5.68
N VAL A 280 21.37 -9.36 -5.77
CA VAL A 280 20.08 -9.95 -6.16
C VAL A 280 19.31 -10.45 -4.95
N ALA A 281 18.01 -10.15 -4.88
CA ALA A 281 17.10 -10.73 -3.90
C ALA A 281 16.23 -11.85 -4.51
N GLY A 282 16.16 -13.01 -3.85
CA GLY A 282 15.38 -14.18 -4.31
C GLY A 282 14.63 -14.87 -3.16
N LYS A 283 13.60 -15.66 -3.48
CA LYS A 283 12.72 -16.29 -2.46
C LYS A 283 13.20 -17.67 -2.03
N VAL A 284 13.83 -18.41 -2.92
CA VAL A 284 14.23 -19.81 -2.67
C VAL A 284 15.73 -19.92 -2.93
N PRO A 285 16.60 -19.83 -1.90
CA PRO A 285 18.05 -19.78 -2.07
C PRO A 285 18.59 -20.96 -2.90
N GLU A 286 18.11 -22.18 -2.67
CA GLU A 286 18.57 -23.38 -3.37
C GLU A 286 18.37 -23.32 -4.90
N ARG A 287 17.28 -22.67 -5.35
CA ARG A 287 16.93 -22.54 -6.76
C ARG A 287 17.40 -21.22 -7.37
N ASP A 288 17.47 -20.17 -6.56
CA ASP A 288 17.69 -18.80 -7.01
C ASP A 288 19.20 -18.44 -6.99
N LEU A 289 20.03 -19.13 -6.22
CA LEU A 289 21.49 -18.94 -6.20
C LEU A 289 22.17 -19.23 -7.56
N PRO A 290 21.93 -20.38 -8.25
CA PRO A 290 22.53 -20.61 -9.56
C PRO A 290 22.03 -19.61 -10.62
N ARG A 291 20.79 -19.14 -10.50
CA ARG A 291 20.22 -18.12 -11.38
C ARG A 291 20.82 -16.73 -11.13
N ALA A 292 21.08 -16.39 -9.87
CA ALA A 292 21.80 -15.18 -9.49
C ALA A 292 23.24 -15.17 -10.03
N GLN A 293 23.92 -16.32 -10.03
CA GLN A 293 25.24 -16.47 -10.64
C GLN A 293 25.21 -16.29 -12.17
N ALA A 294 24.16 -16.77 -12.83
CA ALA A 294 23.97 -16.61 -14.27
C ALA A 294 23.82 -15.12 -14.69
N VAL A 295 23.24 -14.27 -13.84
CA VAL A 295 23.16 -12.81 -14.06
C VAL A 295 24.36 -12.05 -13.49
N HIS A 296 25.45 -12.74 -13.14
CA HIS A 296 26.68 -12.18 -12.58
C HIS A 296 26.48 -11.38 -11.28
N ALA A 297 25.50 -11.75 -10.45
CA ALA A 297 25.31 -11.13 -9.14
C ALA A 297 26.53 -11.37 -8.23
N ARG A 298 27.00 -10.30 -7.58
CA ARG A 298 28.09 -10.36 -6.59
C ARG A 298 27.59 -10.74 -5.19
N GLY A 299 26.28 -10.64 -4.95
CA GLY A 299 25.65 -11.06 -3.71
C GLY A 299 24.22 -11.54 -3.92
N PHE A 300 23.75 -12.37 -2.99
CA PHE A 300 22.39 -12.90 -2.97
C PHE A 300 21.77 -12.65 -1.59
N LEU A 301 20.53 -12.16 -1.57
CA LEU A 301 19.72 -12.00 -0.37
C LEU A 301 18.49 -12.90 -0.45
N ALA A 302 18.29 -13.74 0.56
CA ALA A 302 17.07 -14.52 0.69
C ALA A 302 15.91 -13.62 1.14
N ALA A 303 14.73 -13.83 0.58
CA ALA A 303 13.50 -13.17 1.00
C ALA A 303 12.85 -13.95 2.16
N PRO A 304 12.25 -13.29 3.16
CA PRO A 304 12.11 -11.83 3.30
C PRO A 304 13.48 -11.16 3.50
N VAL A 305 13.70 -10.03 2.81
CA VAL A 305 14.99 -9.34 2.85
C VAL A 305 15.14 -8.72 4.24
N ASP A 306 16.06 -9.29 5.01
CA ASP A 306 16.43 -8.78 6.32
C ASP A 306 17.18 -7.44 6.14
N PRO A 307 16.70 -6.33 6.75
CA PRO A 307 17.31 -5.02 6.61
C PRO A 307 18.77 -4.98 7.08
N ASP A 308 19.14 -5.71 8.13
CA ASP A 308 20.51 -5.73 8.64
C ASP A 308 21.46 -6.46 7.69
N LEU A 309 21.00 -7.56 7.09
CA LEU A 309 21.77 -8.32 6.10
C LEU A 309 21.93 -7.53 4.80
N LEU A 310 20.91 -6.78 4.38
CA LEU A 310 20.98 -5.90 3.22
C LEU A 310 22.07 -4.83 3.42
N VAL A 311 22.05 -4.12 4.55
CA VAL A 311 23.01 -3.06 4.87
C VAL A 311 24.43 -3.61 4.92
N ARG A 312 24.62 -4.78 5.56
CA ARG A 312 25.94 -5.47 5.60
C ARG A 312 26.41 -5.88 4.22
N ALA A 313 25.53 -6.41 3.38
CA ALA A 313 25.86 -6.82 2.01
C ALA A 313 26.25 -5.62 1.15
N VAL A 314 25.51 -4.51 1.23
CA VAL A 314 25.80 -3.26 0.52
C VAL A 314 27.15 -2.67 0.98
N ARG A 315 27.40 -2.58 2.29
CA ARG A 315 28.71 -2.12 2.83
C ARG A 315 29.88 -2.97 2.35
N ARG A 316 29.70 -4.30 2.29
CA ARG A 316 30.74 -5.23 1.83
C ARG A 316 31.07 -5.01 0.35
N LEU A 317 30.04 -4.83 -0.48
CA LEU A 317 30.20 -4.60 -1.92
C LEU A 317 30.81 -3.22 -2.20
N SER A 318 30.38 -2.19 -1.47
CA SER A 318 30.95 -0.84 -1.60
C SER A 318 32.44 -0.80 -1.25
N ARG A 319 32.85 -1.39 -0.11
CA ARG A 319 34.27 -1.48 0.28
C ARG A 319 35.12 -2.27 -0.70
N ALA A 320 34.59 -3.36 -1.26
CA ALA A 320 35.27 -4.14 -2.29
C ALA A 320 35.47 -3.31 -3.59
N SER A 321 34.57 -2.37 -3.88
CA SER A 321 34.72 -1.43 -4.98
C SER A 321 35.86 -0.44 -4.76
N ASP A 322 35.97 0.10 -3.54
CA ASP A 322 36.98 1.08 -3.18
C ASP A 322 38.38 0.48 -3.14
N GLU A 323 38.53 -0.75 -2.63
CA GLU A 323 39.81 -1.47 -2.66
C GLU A 323 40.26 -1.81 -4.09
N ALA A 324 39.33 -2.13 -5.00
CA ALA A 324 39.64 -2.38 -6.40
C ALA A 324 40.10 -1.11 -7.13
N ARG A 325 39.57 0.06 -6.76
CA ARG A 325 40.03 1.38 -7.23
C ARG A 325 41.45 1.70 -6.76
N LEU A 326 41.74 1.49 -5.48
CA LEU A 326 43.07 1.77 -4.91
C LEU A 326 44.19 0.93 -5.56
N LYS A 327 43.89 -0.30 -5.99
CA LYS A 327 44.84 -1.19 -6.67
C LYS A 327 45.05 -0.86 -8.16
N HIS A 328 44.11 -0.20 -8.83
CA HIS A 328 44.26 0.22 -10.23
C HIS A 328 44.82 1.64 -10.39
N ALA A 329 44.92 2.40 -9.29
CA ALA A 329 45.48 3.74 -9.25
C ALA A 329 46.96 3.78 -8.79
N SER A 330 47.55 2.62 -8.46
CA SER A 330 48.99 2.43 -8.22
C SER A 330 49.62 1.68 -9.38
#